data_AF-A0A6P0SRV8-F1
#
_entry.id   AF-A0A6P0SRV8-F1
#
_cell.length_a   1.000
_cell.length_b   1.000
_cell.length_c   1.000
_cell.angle_alpha   90.00
_cell.angle_beta   90.00
_cell.angle_gamma   90.00
#
_symmetry.space_group_name_H-M   'P 1'
#
loop_
_entity.id
_entity.type
_entity.pdbx_description
1 polymer ?
#
loop_
_entity_poly.entity_id
_entity_poly.type
_entity_poly.pdbx_seq_one_letter_code
_entity_poly.pdbx_strand_id
1 'polypeptide(L)' 'MFAKLRCTQQDLARLFGCVRVVWNDALAICKKSKKVLKSGDLQKLVITQAKKTEERKWLSEVSVVPLQQSVADLG' A
#
# COMPACT_ATOMS: atom_id res chain seq x y z
N MET A 1 25.77 -13.95 -10.79
CA MET A 1 24.34 -13.59 -10.97
C MET A 1 23.86 -12.63 -9.86
N PHE A 2 24.63 -11.58 -9.53
CA PHE A 2 24.21 -10.54 -8.57
C PHE A 2 24.09 -9.22 -9.31
N ALA A 3 22.96 -9.04 -10.02
CA ALA A 3 22.59 -7.75 -10.56
C ALA A 3 22.13 -6.85 -9.40
N LYS A 4 23.09 -6.11 -8.84
CA LYS A 4 22.99 -4.76 -8.30
C LYS A 4 21.58 -4.34 -7.79
N LEU A 5 21.30 -4.65 -6.52
CA LEU A 5 20.21 -4.05 -5.76
C LEU A 5 20.59 -2.59 -5.39
N ARG A 6 20.67 -1.68 -6.37
CA ARG A 6 20.70 -0.24 -6.10
C ARG A 6 19.28 0.27 -6.28
N CYS A 7 18.51 0.33 -5.19
CA CYS A 7 17.30 1.15 -5.18
C CYS A 7 17.75 2.59 -5.39
N THR A 8 17.25 3.23 -6.44
CA THR A 8 17.54 4.64 -6.65
C THR A 8 16.72 5.48 -5.67
N GLN A 9 17.13 6.73 -5.44
CA GLN A 9 16.33 7.66 -4.65
C GLN A 9 14.90 7.79 -5.21
N GLN A 10 14.74 7.68 -6.53
CA GLN A 10 13.45 7.74 -7.21
C GLN A 10 12.58 6.52 -6.90
N ASP A 11 13.16 5.31 -6.87
CA ASP A 11 12.43 4.08 -6.53
C ASP A 11 11.96 4.11 -5.07
N LEU A 12 12.82 4.59 -4.17
CA LEU A 12 12.47 4.78 -2.76
C LEU A 12 11.38 5.83 -2.61
N ALA A 13 11.48 6.98 -3.28
CA ALA A 13 10.46 8.01 -3.24
C ALA A 13 9.10 7.49 -3.73
N ARG A 14 9.09 6.70 -4.81
CA ARG A 14 7.87 6.04 -5.31
C ARG A 14 7.31 5.07 -4.28
N LEU A 15 8.14 4.17 -3.74
CA LEU A 15 7.73 3.19 -2.73
C LEU A 15 7.11 3.86 -1.51
N PHE A 16 7.80 4.86 -0.92
CA PHE A 16 7.29 5.58 0.24
C PHE A 16 6.02 6.37 -0.06
N GLY A 17 5.90 6.94 -1.27
CA GLY A 17 4.66 7.56 -1.75
C GLY A 17 3.49 6.57 -1.82
N CYS A 18 3.70 5.40 -2.42
CA CYS A 18 2.70 4.32 -2.45
C CYS A 18 2.28 3.87 -1.05
N VAL A 19 3.26 3.65 -0.17
CA VAL A 19 3.03 3.25 1.23
C VAL A 19 2.16 4.30 1.95
N ARG A 20 2.48 5.59 1.78
CA ARG A 20 1.70 6.68 2.40
C ARG A 20 0.25 6.68 1.94
N VAL A 21 0.01 6.48 0.65
CA VAL A 21 -1.36 6.45 0.09
C VAL A 21 -2.14 5.24 0.62
N VAL A 22 -1.55 4.05 0.62
CA VAL A 22 -2.21 2.83 1.14
C VAL A 22 -2.56 2.97 2.62
N TRP A 23 -1.64 3.50 3.44
CA TRP A 23 -1.89 3.76 4.86
C TRP A 23 -3.02 4.77 5.06
N ASN A 24 -3.02 5.88 4.30
CA ASN A 24 -4.07 6.90 4.40
C ASN A 24 -5.45 6.37 3.98
N ASP A 25 -5.51 5.62 2.87
CA ASP A 25 -6.75 5.03 2.37
C ASP A 25 -7.31 4.03 3.42
N ALA A 26 -6.45 3.21 4.02
CA ALA A 26 -6.86 2.27 5.08
C ALA A 26 -7.32 3.01 6.35
N LEU A 27 -6.59 4.04 6.80
CA LEU A 27 -6.98 4.87 7.94
C LEU A 27 -8.34 5.54 7.72
N ALA A 28 -8.58 6.07 6.51
CA ALA A 28 -9.84 6.71 6.16
C ALA A 28 -11.02 5.73 6.22
N ILE A 29 -10.82 4.48 5.78
CA ILE A 29 -11.83 3.43 5.90
C ILE A 29 -12.08 3.10 7.37
N CYS A 30 -11.02 2.90 8.17
CA CYS A 30 -11.14 2.63 9.61
C CYS A 30 -11.93 3.73 10.33
N LYS A 31 -11.65 5.01 10.04
CA LYS A 31 -12.36 6.15 10.63
C LYS A 31 -13.83 6.24 10.24
N LYS A 32 -14.19 5.79 9.03
CA LYS A 32 -15.58 5.78 8.54
C LYS A 32 -16.37 4.56 9.01
N SER A 33 -15.68 3.45 9.26
CA SER A 33 -16.30 2.21 9.68
C SER A 33 -16.71 2.26 11.16
N LYS A 34 -17.93 1.82 11.46
CA LYS A 34 -18.37 1.59 12.85
C LYS A 34 -17.84 0.28 13.45
N LYS A 35 -17.18 -0.55 12.63
CA LYS A 35 -16.64 -1.86 13.02
C LYS A 35 -15.15 -1.92 12.73
N VAL A 36 -14.40 -2.58 13.62
CA VAL A 36 -12.98 -2.90 13.39
C VAL A 36 -12.90 -3.87 12.23
N LEU A 37 -12.17 -3.46 11.18
CA LEU A 37 -11.89 -4.30 10.01
C LEU A 37 -10.60 -5.08 10.25
N LYS A 38 -10.54 -6.32 9.76
CA LYS A 38 -9.30 -7.09 9.82
C LYS A 38 -8.31 -6.53 8.82
N SER A 39 -7.02 -6.61 9.15
CA SER A 39 -5.94 -6.14 8.27
C SER A 39 -6.02 -6.75 6.85
N GLY A 40 -6.36 -8.04 6.73
CA GLY A 40 -6.53 -8.69 5.43
C GLY A 40 -7.68 -8.11 4.58
N ASP A 41 -8.78 -7.70 5.21
CA ASP A 41 -9.90 -7.07 4.51
C ASP A 41 -9.52 -5.68 4.02
N LEU A 42 -8.81 -4.90 4.85
CA LEU A 42 -8.27 -3.60 4.46
C LEU A 42 -7.28 -3.74 3.30
N GLN A 43 -6.31 -4.66 3.38
CA GLN A 43 -5.36 -4.91 2.30
C GLN A 43 -6.08 -5.28 0.99
N LYS A 44 -7.14 -6.10 1.05
CA LYS A 44 -7.93 -6.42 -0.15
C LYS A 44 -8.56 -5.17 -0.76
N LEU A 45 -9.10 -4.25 0.05
CA LEU A 45 -9.71 -3.01 -0.43
C LEU A 45 -8.66 -2.03 -0.98
N VAL A 46 -7.67 -1.67 -0.18
CA VAL A 46 -6.74 -0.56 -0.47
C VAL A 46 -5.52 -0.96 -1.28
N ILE A 47 -5.29 -2.26 -1.50
CA ILE A 47 -4.22 -2.77 -2.36
C ILE A 47 -4.82 -3.56 -3.53
N THR A 48 -5.48 -4.69 -3.25
CA THR A 48 -5.87 -5.63 -4.32
C THR A 48 -6.95 -5.08 -5.25
N GLN A 49 -7.99 -4.44 -4.71
CA GLN A 49 -9.02 -3.82 -5.53
C GLN A 49 -8.60 -2.44 -6.03
N ALA A 50 -7.90 -1.65 -5.21
CA ALA A 50 -7.37 -0.36 -5.62
C ALA A 50 -6.49 -0.47 -6.88
N LYS A 51 -5.59 -1.44 -6.98
CA LYS A 51 -4.73 -1.65 -8.16
C LYS A 51 -5.49 -1.85 -9.48
N LYS A 52 -6.78 -2.20 -9.43
CA LYS A 52 -7.61 -2.41 -10.61
C LYS A 52 -8.26 -1.12 -11.13
N THR A 53 -8.18 -0.02 -10.38
CA THR A 53 -8.72 1.28 -10.80
C THR A 53 -7.62 2.12 -11.45
N GLU A 54 -7.99 2.98 -12.40
CA GLU A 54 -7.02 3.82 -13.10
C GLU A 54 -6.31 4.80 -12.17
N GLU A 55 -6.97 5.26 -11.12
CA GLU A 55 -6.46 6.21 -10.12
C GLU A 55 -5.42 5.60 -9.17
N ARG A 56 -5.32 4.26 -9.14
CA ARG A 56 -4.49 3.51 -8.18
C ARG A 56 -3.67 2.39 -8.83
N LYS A 57 -3.73 2.22 -10.16
CA LYS A 57 -2.97 1.20 -10.90
C LYS A 57 -1.45 1.26 -10.64
N TRP A 58 -0.91 2.46 -10.41
CA TRP A 58 0.51 2.73 -10.12
C TRP A 58 1.00 2.08 -8.82
N LEU A 59 0.11 1.66 -7.91
CA LEU A 59 0.49 0.83 -6.76
C LEU A 59 1.08 -0.53 -7.18
N SER A 60 0.87 -0.96 -8.44
CA SER A 60 1.45 -2.17 -9.01
C SER A 60 2.92 -2.02 -9.42
N GLU A 61 3.45 -0.79 -9.44
CA GLU A 61 4.84 -0.51 -9.83
C GLU A 61 5.85 -0.73 -8.70
N VAL A 62 5.39 -1.01 -7.49
CA VAL A 62 6.23 -1.21 -6.30
C VAL A 62 5.95 -2.56 -5.65
N SER A 63 6.90 -3.04 -4.84
CA SER A 63 6.71 -4.25 -4.06
C SER A 63 5.46 -4.13 -3.19
N VAL A 64 4.67 -5.20 -3.15
CA VAL A 64 3.44 -5.25 -2.36
C VAL A 64 3.70 -5.39 -0.86
N VAL A 65 4.86 -5.94 -0.47
CA VAL A 65 5.18 -6.25 0.92
C VAL A 65 5.18 -4.98 1.81
N PRO A 66 5.84 -3.86 1.44
CA PRO A 66 5.77 -2.63 2.23
C PRO A 66 4.35 -2.03 2.28
N LEU A 67 3.55 -2.21 1.22
CA LEU A 67 2.15 -1.76 1.22
C LEU A 67 1.32 -2.57 2.22
N GLN A 68 1.47 -3.89 2.23
CA GLN A 68 0.81 -4.77 3.19
C GLN A 68 1.23 -4.46 4.63
N GLN A 69 2.54 -4.25 4.85
CA GLN A 69 3.08 -3.89 6.16
C GLN A 69 2.48 -2.57 6.65
N SER A 70 2.35 -1.56 5.78
CA SER A 70 1.75 -0.29 6.17
C SER A 70 0.31 -0.42 6.68
N VAL A 71 -0.47 -1.36 6.13
CA VAL A 71 -1.83 -1.65 6.63
C VAL A 71 -1.78 -2.40 7.96
N ALA A 72 -0.80 -3.29 8.15
CA ALA A 72 -0.62 -4.01 9.41
C ALA A 72 -0.20 -3.05 10.55
N ASP A 73 0.56 -2.00 10.25
CA ASP A 73 1.03 -1.01 11.22
C ASP A 73 -0.09 -0.08 11.74
N LEU A 74 -1.32 -0.17 11.21
CA LEU A 74 -2.47 0.61 11.70
C LEU A 74 -3.07 0.11 13.02
N GLY A 75 -2.74 -1.11 13.46
CA GLY A 75 -3.27 -1.72 14.70
C GLY A 75 -4.44 -2.66 14.46
#